data_AF-A0A430AQ88-F1
#
_entry.id   AF-A0A430AQ88-F1
#
_cell.length_a   1.000
_cell.length_b   1.000
_cell.length_c   1.000
_cell.angle_alpha   90.00
_cell.angle_beta   90.00
_cell.angle_gamma   90.00
#
_symmetry.space_group_name_H-M   'P 1'
#
loop_
_entity.id
_entity.type
_entity.pdbx_description
1 polymer ?
#
loop_
_entity_poly.entity_id
_entity_poly.type
_entity_poly.pdbx_seq_one_letter_code
_entity_poly.pdbx_strand_id
1 'polypeptide(L)'
;MRLAYDYSDFLYGFADELESGALTLKDYIYIIRQQEPICGTYCPIIDWYYLDTLQYAIIEDDKYKAVKVKLKIVIDEMERWTM
;
A
#
# COMPACT_ATOMS: atom_id res chain seq x y z
N MET A 1 -2.11 2.76 -23.42
CA MET A 1 -2.95 2.13 -22.39
C MET A 1 -2.28 2.43 -21.05
N ARG A 2 -2.80 3.38 -20.27
CA ARG A 2 -2.33 3.59 -18.90
C ARG A 2 -3.03 2.53 -18.07
N LEU A 3 -2.27 1.58 -17.54
CA LEU A 3 -2.78 0.67 -16.52
C LEU A 3 -2.89 1.51 -15.25
N ALA A 4 -4.04 2.13 -15.04
CA ALA A 4 -4.38 2.69 -13.75
C ALA A 4 -4.72 1.51 -12.84
N TYR A 5 -4.08 1.47 -11.66
CA TYR A 5 -4.50 0.55 -10.61
C TYR A 5 -5.61 1.24 -9.85
N ASP A 6 -6.73 0.56 -9.68
CA ASP A 6 -7.81 1.08 -8.87
C ASP A 6 -7.46 0.87 -7.40
N TYR A 7 -6.87 1.91 -6.80
CA TYR A 7 -6.59 1.95 -5.37
C TYR A 7 -7.71 2.65 -4.58
N SER A 8 -8.87 2.91 -5.20
CA SER A 8 -9.95 3.67 -4.56
C SER A 8 -10.35 3.03 -3.22
N ASP A 9 -10.51 1.70 -3.17
CA ASP A 9 -10.86 0.99 -1.94
C ASP A 9 -9.80 1.17 -0.84
N PHE A 10 -8.51 1.11 -1.19
CA PHE A 10 -7.43 1.33 -0.23
C PHE A 10 -7.39 2.77 0.25
N LEU A 11 -7.56 3.74 -0.66
CA LEU A 11 -7.59 5.16 -0.34
C LEU A 11 -8.78 5.51 0.56
N TYR A 12 -9.96 4.92 0.31
CA TYR A 12 -11.12 5.06 1.20
C TYR A 12 -10.83 4.46 2.58
N GLY A 13 -10.25 3.26 2.65
CA GLY A 13 -9.85 2.65 3.92
C GLY A 13 -8.89 3.55 4.70
N PHE A 14 -7.88 4.12 4.05
CA PHE A 14 -6.97 5.06 4.71
C PHE A 14 -7.65 6.36 5.14
N ALA A 15 -8.63 6.86 4.37
CA ALA A 15 -9.37 8.05 4.74
C ALA A 15 -10.16 7.85 6.04
N ASP A 16 -10.85 6.72 6.19
CA ASP A 16 -11.60 6.38 7.40
C ASP A 16 -10.66 6.24 8.63
N GLU A 17 -9.49 5.63 8.44
CA GLU A 17 -8.47 5.47 9.49
C GLU A 17 -7.83 6.81 9.90
N LEU A 18 -7.65 7.72 8.95
CA LEU A 18 -7.16 9.08 9.21
C LEU A 18 -8.22 9.93 9.92
N GLU A 19 -9.50 9.79 9.55
CA GLU A 19 -10.61 10.52 10.17
C GLU A 19 -10.86 10.04 11.60
N SER A 20 -10.78 8.73 11.84
CA SER A 20 -10.89 8.15 13.19
C SER A 20 -9.68 8.45 14.09
N GLY A 21 -8.56 8.89 13.52
CA GLY A 21 -7.31 9.15 14.22
C GLY A 21 -6.54 7.89 14.63
N ALA A 22 -6.94 6.72 14.11
CA ALA A 22 -6.22 5.46 14.27
C ALA A 22 -4.88 5.47 13.53
N LEU A 23 -4.82 6.17 12.40
CA LEU A 23 -3.59 6.44 11.65
C LEU A 23 -3.36 7.95 11.49
N THR A 24 -2.10 8.32 11.31
CA THR A 24 -1.68 9.66 10.88
C THR A 24 -0.78 9.56 9.67
N LEU A 25 -0.74 10.61 8.84
CA LEU A 25 0.13 10.67 7.65
C LEU A 25 1.63 10.49 7.94
N LYS A 26 2.04 10.65 9.21
CA LYS A 26 3.43 10.49 9.66
C LYS A 26 3.75 9.05 10.06
N ASP A 27 2.73 8.21 10.27
CA ASP A 27 2.91 6.84 10.69
C ASP A 27 3.53 6.01 9.57
N TYR A 28 4.19 4.94 10.00
CA TYR A 28 4.68 3.92 9.10
C TYR A 28 3.67 2.78 9.07
N ILE A 29 3.48 2.21 7.89
CA ILE A 29 2.71 1.00 7.66
C ILE A 29 3.59 0.00 6.92
N TYR A 30 3.15 -1.25 6.88
CA TYR A 30 3.68 -2.21 5.93
C TYR A 30 2.77 -2.28 4.72
N ILE A 31 3.38 -2.30 3.54
CA ILE A 31 2.68 -2.62 2.29
C ILE A 31 3.19 -3.95 1.76
N ILE A 32 2.29 -4.77 1.25
CA ILE A 32 2.61 -5.92 0.43
C ILE A 32 2.63 -5.43 -1.00
N ARG A 33 3.75 -5.64 -1.70
CA ARG A 33 3.86 -5.30 -3.12
C ARG A 33 4.42 -6.45 -3.93
N GLN A 34 4.06 -6.51 -5.20
CA GLN A 34 4.69 -7.46 -6.12
C GLN A 34 6.18 -7.16 -6.26
N GLN A 35 7.00 -8.20 -6.41
CA GLN A 35 8.43 -8.05 -6.68
C GLN A 35 8.69 -7.75 -8.15
N GLU A 36 7.90 -8.34 -9.05
CA GLU A 36 8.04 -8.12 -10.48
C GLU A 36 7.30 -6.85 -10.91
N PRO A 37 7.94 -5.98 -11.71
CA PRO A 37 7.28 -4.83 -12.29
C PRO A 37 6.39 -5.28 -13.45
N ILE A 38 5.16 -4.79 -13.43
CA ILE A 38 4.12 -5.07 -14.44
C ILE A 38 4.03 -3.98 -15.51
N CYS A 39 4.52 -2.77 -15.22
CA CYS A 39 4.61 -1.68 -16.19
C CYS A 39 5.81 -0.78 -15.87
N GLY A 40 6.80 -0.74 -16.77
CA GLY A 40 8.03 0.03 -16.56
C GLY A 40 8.78 -0.47 -15.32
N THR A 41 8.97 0.41 -14.33
CA THR A 41 9.59 0.08 -13.04
C THR A 41 8.58 0.03 -11.89
N TYR A 42 7.27 0.02 -12.20
CA TYR A 42 6.24 0.05 -11.18
C TYR A 42 5.86 -1.35 -10.69
N CYS A 43 5.96 -1.53 -9.38
CA CYS A 43 5.59 -2.73 -8.64
C CYS A 43 4.35 -2.41 -7.80
N PRO A 44 3.16 -2.94 -8.14
CA PRO A 44 1.89 -2.55 -7.56
C PRO A 44 1.80 -2.94 -6.09
N ILE A 45 1.07 -2.13 -5.34
CA ILE A 45 0.71 -2.40 -3.96
C ILE A 45 -0.49 -3.35 -4.00
N ILE A 46 -0.42 -4.41 -3.23
CA ILE A 46 -1.43 -5.48 -3.21
C ILE A 46 -2.24 -5.40 -1.92
N ASP A 47 -1.60 -5.03 -0.83
CA ASP A 47 -2.23 -4.97 0.48
C ASP A 47 -1.44 -4.07 1.44
N TRP A 48 -2.02 -3.74 2.59
CA TRP A 48 -1.34 -3.00 3.66
C TRP A 48 -1.72 -3.51 5.05
N TYR A 49 -0.81 -3.32 6.00
CA TYR A 49 -0.92 -3.78 7.37
C TYR A 49 -0.38 -2.73 8.34
N TYR A 50 -0.98 -2.63 9.52
CA TYR A 50 -0.40 -1.88 10.64
C TYR A 50 0.93 -2.52 11.08
N LEU A 51 1.81 -1.74 11.71
CA LEU A 51 3.15 -2.19 12.12
C LEU A 51 3.14 -3.38 13.08
N ASP A 52 2.14 -3.45 13.94
CA ASP A 52 1.92 -4.48 14.96
C ASP A 52 1.22 -5.72 14.40
N THR A 53 0.61 -5.62 13.23
CA THR A 53 -0.14 -6.72 12.61
C THR A 53 0.65 -7.53 11.59
N LEU A 54 1.86 -7.09 11.18
CA LEU A 54 2.64 -7.79 10.16
C LEU A 54 2.99 -9.23 10.53
N GLN A 55 3.09 -9.54 11.83
CA GLN A 55 3.35 -10.91 12.29
C GLN A 55 2.29 -11.93 11.83
N TYR A 56 1.10 -11.46 11.41
CA TYR A 56 0.03 -12.27 10.84
C TYR A 56 0.02 -12.26 9.31
N ALA A 57 0.75 -11.34 8.67
CA ALA A 57 0.90 -11.28 7.23
C ALA A 57 1.94 -12.32 6.80
N ILE A 58 1.50 -13.57 6.66
CA ILE A 58 2.33 -14.64 6.12
C ILE A 58 2.50 -14.39 4.61
N ILE A 59 3.69 -13.97 4.20
CA ILE A 59 4.07 -13.92 2.79
C ILE A 59 4.68 -15.26 2.43
N GLU A 60 3.82 -16.22 2.06
CA GLU A 60 4.24 -17.56 1.62
C GLU A 60 4.71 -17.59 0.16
N ASP A 61 4.39 -16.55 -0.61
CA ASP A 61 4.67 -16.48 -2.05
C ASP A 61 5.83 -15.51 -2.31
N ASP A 62 6.88 -16.01 -2.97
CA ASP A 62 8.11 -15.31 -3.31
C ASP A 62 7.89 -14.16 -4.31
N LYS A 63 6.71 -14.06 -4.92
CA LYS A 63 6.32 -12.95 -5.79
C LYS A 63 5.97 -11.68 -5.05
N TYR A 64 5.79 -11.73 -3.73
CA TYR A 64 5.42 -10.56 -2.94
C TYR A 64 6.47 -10.21 -1.92
N LYS A 65 6.46 -8.95 -1.46
CA LYS A 65 7.35 -8.45 -0.44
C LYS A 65 6.66 -7.44 0.45
N ALA A 66 6.81 -7.60 1.77
CA ALA A 66 6.47 -6.57 2.74
C ALA A 66 7.55 -5.49 2.76
N VAL A 67 7.13 -4.23 2.68
CA VAL A 67 8.00 -3.07 2.80
C VAL A 67 7.41 -2.10 3.80
N LYS A 68 8.23 -1.65 4.75
CA LYS A 68 7.84 -0.60 5.70
C LYS A 68 7.95 0.77 5.01
N VAL A 69 6.85 1.51 4.93
CA VAL A 69 6.78 2.81 4.23
C VAL A 69 5.93 3.78 5.05
N LYS A 70 6.19 5.09 4.95
CA LYS A 70 5.31 6.10 5.57
C LYS A 70 3.96 6.15 4.86
N LEU A 71 2.87 6.25 5.62
CA LEU A 71 1.51 6.30 5.08
C LEU A 71 1.34 7.39 4.03
N LYS A 72 1.85 8.60 4.27
CA LYS A 72 1.82 9.67 3.28
C LYS A 72 2.43 9.27 1.93
N ILE A 73 3.56 8.57 1.93
CA ILE A 73 4.22 8.16 0.69
C ILE A 73 3.36 7.14 -0.07
N VAL A 74 2.69 6.24 0.67
CA VAL A 74 1.81 5.22 0.09
C VAL A 74 0.57 5.86 -0.54
N ILE A 75 -0.08 6.79 0.16
CA ILE A 75 -1.23 7.54 -0.37
C ILE A 75 -0.82 8.34 -1.61
N ASP A 76 0.26 9.12 -1.52
CA ASP A 76 0.77 9.91 -2.66
C ASP A 76 1.11 9.00 -3.87
N GLU A 77 1.59 7.77 -3.63
CA GLU A 77 1.84 6.75 -4.67
C GLU A 77 0.54 6.23 -5.29
N MET A 78 -0.43 5.83 -4.47
CA MET A 78 -1.72 5.29 -4.92
C MET A 78 -2.50 6.33 -5.73
N GLU A 79 -2.59 7.57 -5.28
CA GLU A 79 -3.24 8.67 -6.01
C GLU A 79 -2.58 8.90 -7.39
N ARG A 80 -1.24 8.84 -7.45
CA ARG A 80 -0.50 9.02 -8.71
C ARG A 80 -0.80 7.94 -9.74
N TRP A 81 -1.06 6.71 -9.31
CA TRP A 81 -1.32 5.56 -10.19
C TRP A 81 -2.80 5.26 -10.42
N THR A 82 -3.71 5.98 -9.75
CA THR A 82 -5.16 5.91 -9.96
C THR A 82 -5.64 6.86 -11.08
N MET A 83 -4.82 7.82 -11.53
CA MET A 83 -5.15 8.86 -12.54
C MET A 83 -4.78 8.56 -14.00
#